data_AF-A0A165P4L3-F1
#
_entry.id   AF-A0A165P4L3-F1
#
_cell.length_a   1.000
_cell.length_b   1.000
_cell.length_c   1.000
_cell.angle_alpha   90.00
_cell.angle_beta   90.00
_cell.angle_gamma   90.00
#
_symmetry.space_group_name_H-M   'P 1'
#
loop_
_entity.id
_entity.type
_entity.pdbx_description
1 polymer ?
#
loop_
_entity_poly.entity_id
_entity_poly.type
_entity_poly.pdbx_seq_one_letter_code
_entity_poly.pdbx_strand_id
1 'polypeptide(L)'
;MLQLGIMWLLALVLASAPVALGRFTFYYRACWRRNCVLHNDADTVCFDSSDNGADTPPCDDATLLNLLSTHVHSPIGLSIAYYDERGAFLGPSTWSVPDPLPFPIFVCMSGRRTDVEGPLYRTICRTAMHDNDTREADAHRRECSASVPQKIVTDGCYNPSVKAVQAVLDLPASGFSSSSSSSFLDNPLLNHMFFVLGAVTTIAALYSMVLQFRKPVLSALGRVVDKLRRNHQPRQEDNIEAPLAIDMRAAEP
;
A
#
# COMPACT_ATOMS: atom_id res chain seq x y z
N MET A 1 15.58 -24.44 24.16
CA MET A 1 15.86 -23.89 22.81
C MET A 1 14.61 -23.82 21.93
N LEU A 2 13.74 -24.84 21.88
CA LEU A 2 12.52 -24.82 21.06
C LEU A 2 11.53 -23.68 21.43
N GLN A 3 11.35 -23.39 22.72
CA GLN A 3 10.46 -22.33 23.20
C GLN A 3 10.92 -20.91 22.82
N LEU A 4 12.22 -20.66 22.80
CA LEU A 4 12.79 -19.36 22.40
C LEU A 4 12.57 -19.07 20.91
N GLY A 5 12.61 -20.11 20.06
CA GLY A 5 12.34 -19.97 18.62
C GLY A 5 10.87 -19.66 18.32
N ILE A 6 9.94 -20.28 19.03
CA ILE A 6 8.49 -20.04 18.85
C ILE A 6 8.10 -18.62 19.29
N MET A 7 8.66 -18.13 20.40
CA MET A 7 8.42 -16.75 20.84
C MET A 7 8.95 -15.71 19.85
N TRP A 8 10.11 -15.95 19.25
CA TRP A 8 10.67 -15.04 18.23
C TRP A 8 9.81 -15.02 16.96
N LEU A 9 9.31 -16.18 16.53
CA LEU A 9 8.44 -16.28 15.35
C LEU A 9 7.09 -15.57 15.60
N LEU A 10 6.49 -15.77 16.78
CA LEU A 10 5.27 -15.07 17.18
C LEU A 10 5.47 -13.56 17.26
N ALA A 11 6.58 -13.09 17.83
CA ALA A 11 6.91 -11.66 17.88
C ALA A 11 7.07 -11.06 16.47
N LEU A 12 7.66 -11.80 15.53
CA LEU A 12 7.83 -11.37 14.14
C LEU A 12 6.49 -11.35 13.38
N VAL A 13 5.61 -12.31 13.63
CA VAL A 13 4.25 -12.36 13.05
C VAL A 13 3.36 -11.25 13.63
N LEU A 14 3.38 -11.01 14.94
CA LEU A 14 2.64 -9.90 15.56
C LEU A 14 3.20 -8.53 15.15
N ALA A 15 4.53 -8.39 14.96
CA ALA A 15 5.13 -7.14 14.51
C ALA A 15 4.89 -6.84 13.02
N SER A 16 4.56 -7.84 12.21
CA SER A 16 4.23 -7.69 10.77
C SER A 16 2.73 -7.57 10.50
N ALA A 17 1.88 -8.00 11.42
CA ALA A 17 0.43 -7.86 11.33
C ALA A 17 -0.10 -6.41 11.13
N PRO A 18 0.48 -5.33 11.71
CA PRO A 18 -0.10 -4.00 11.55
C PRO A 18 0.08 -3.40 10.15
N VAL A 19 1.01 -3.93 9.33
CA VAL A 19 1.21 -3.42 7.95
C VAL A 19 0.09 -3.88 7.01
N ALA A 20 -0.65 -4.93 7.36
CA ALA A 20 -1.73 -5.47 6.53
C ALA A 20 -3.10 -4.80 6.78
N LEU A 21 -3.28 -4.10 7.90
CA LEU A 21 -4.56 -3.50 8.29
C LEU A 21 -4.74 -2.04 7.83
N GLY A 22 -3.67 -1.40 7.31
CA GLY A 22 -3.75 -0.04 6.72
C GLY A 22 -4.27 0.00 5.28
N ARG A 23 -4.58 -1.15 4.67
CA ARG A 23 -5.14 -1.23 3.31
C ARG A 23 -6.66 -1.12 3.29
N PHE A 24 -7.21 -0.06 3.88
CA PHE A 24 -8.63 0.23 3.72
C PHE A 24 -8.85 1.73 3.84
N THR A 25 -8.89 2.42 2.72
CA THR A 25 -9.52 3.73 2.69
C THR A 25 -10.70 3.63 1.73
N PHE A 26 -10.54 3.75 0.43
CA PHE A 26 -11.72 3.90 -0.44
C PHE A 26 -12.37 2.62 -1.02
N TYR A 27 -12.44 1.49 -0.30
CA TYR A 27 -12.98 0.23 -0.86
C TYR A 27 -14.46 0.34 -1.34
N TYR A 28 -15.20 1.33 -0.84
CA TYR A 28 -16.58 1.59 -1.24
C TYR A 28 -16.71 2.94 -1.94
N ARG A 29 -17.65 3.02 -2.89
CA ARG A 29 -18.05 4.28 -3.52
C ARG A 29 -18.43 5.30 -2.45
N ALA A 30 -17.63 6.35 -2.34
CA ALA A 30 -17.79 7.41 -1.35
C ALA A 30 -18.20 8.69 -2.06
N CYS A 31 -19.43 9.16 -1.83
CA CYS A 31 -19.96 10.34 -2.49
C CYS A 31 -20.34 11.44 -1.49
N TRP A 32 -20.10 12.68 -1.90
CA TRP A 32 -20.52 13.89 -1.21
C TRP A 32 -21.08 14.88 -2.20
N ARG A 33 -22.27 15.41 -1.90
CA ARG A 33 -23.06 16.18 -2.88
C ARG A 33 -23.22 15.35 -4.17
N ARG A 34 -22.63 15.78 -5.29
CA ARG A 34 -22.56 15.03 -6.56
C ARG A 34 -21.15 14.57 -6.93
N ASN A 35 -20.16 14.83 -6.08
CA ASN A 35 -18.82 14.33 -6.26
C ASN A 35 -18.72 12.92 -5.68
N CYS A 36 -18.01 12.04 -6.36
CA CYS A 36 -17.80 10.67 -5.92
C CYS A 36 -16.34 10.25 -6.09
N VAL A 37 -15.88 9.39 -5.18
CA VAL A 37 -14.65 8.63 -5.31
C VAL A 37 -15.04 7.17 -5.49
N LEU A 38 -14.54 6.54 -6.55
CA LEU A 38 -14.90 5.18 -6.97
C LEU A 38 -13.72 4.45 -7.61
N HIS A 39 -13.70 3.12 -7.50
CA HIS A 39 -12.70 2.30 -8.16
C HIS A 39 -13.05 2.11 -9.64
N ASN A 40 -12.04 2.20 -10.52
CA ASN A 40 -12.15 1.76 -11.91
C ASN A 40 -11.94 0.24 -12.06
N ASP A 41 -12.04 -0.29 -13.28
CA ASP A 41 -11.85 -1.72 -13.57
C ASP A 41 -10.43 -2.24 -13.26
N ALA A 42 -9.46 -1.34 -13.09
CA ALA A 42 -8.08 -1.64 -12.71
C ALA A 42 -7.84 -1.46 -11.20
N ASP A 43 -8.91 -1.41 -10.40
CA ASP A 43 -8.87 -1.23 -8.94
C ASP A 43 -8.18 0.08 -8.49
N THR A 44 -8.16 1.08 -9.36
CA THR A 44 -7.60 2.41 -9.05
C THR A 44 -8.71 3.34 -8.60
N VAL A 45 -8.45 4.07 -7.52
CA VAL A 45 -9.37 5.05 -6.94
C VAL A 45 -9.41 6.32 -7.80
N CYS A 46 -10.57 6.62 -8.38
CA CYS A 46 -10.78 7.72 -9.30
C CYS A 46 -11.81 8.71 -8.79
N PHE A 47 -11.59 9.99 -9.13
CA PHE A 47 -12.50 11.07 -8.82
C PHE A 47 -13.51 11.28 -9.96
N ASP A 48 -14.78 11.07 -9.65
CA ASP A 48 -15.91 11.36 -10.53
C ASP A 48 -16.55 12.67 -10.08
N SER A 49 -16.32 13.71 -10.86
CA SER A 49 -16.71 15.08 -10.52
C SER A 49 -18.03 15.46 -11.17
N SER A 50 -18.83 16.21 -10.45
CA SER A 50 -20.08 16.79 -10.97
C SER A 50 -20.26 18.17 -10.37
N ASP A 51 -20.74 19.11 -11.19
CA ASP A 51 -21.08 20.42 -10.68
C ASP A 51 -22.48 20.41 -10.06
N ASN A 52 -22.59 21.06 -8.91
CA ASN A 52 -23.86 21.15 -8.21
C ASN A 52 -24.71 22.33 -8.72
N GLY A 53 -24.21 23.11 -9.68
CA GLY A 53 -24.86 24.33 -10.16
C GLY A 53 -24.98 25.43 -9.10
N ALA A 54 -24.35 25.24 -7.94
CA ALA A 54 -24.16 26.28 -6.95
C ALA A 54 -22.87 27.02 -7.31
N ASP A 55 -22.92 28.35 -7.35
CA ASP A 55 -21.75 29.21 -7.48
C ASP A 55 -20.73 28.74 -6.45
N THR A 56 -19.70 28.03 -6.92
CA THR A 56 -18.64 27.62 -6.00
C THR A 56 -17.97 28.93 -5.60
N PRO A 57 -17.97 29.29 -4.31
CA PRO A 57 -17.41 30.56 -3.90
C PRO A 57 -15.98 30.66 -4.44
N PRO A 58 -15.54 31.86 -4.85
CA PRO A 58 -14.18 32.05 -5.32
C PRO A 58 -13.21 31.49 -4.28
N CYS A 59 -12.21 30.77 -4.79
CA CYS A 59 -11.23 30.15 -3.92
C CYS A 59 -10.29 31.23 -3.37
N ASP A 60 -10.61 31.74 -2.19
CA ASP A 60 -9.86 32.82 -1.53
C ASP A 60 -8.74 32.29 -0.61
N ASP A 61 -8.64 30.96 -0.46
CA ASP A 61 -7.62 30.32 0.36
C ASP A 61 -6.32 30.16 -0.43
N ALA A 62 -5.33 30.99 -0.12
CA ALA A 62 -4.02 31.00 -0.80
C ALA A 62 -3.29 29.64 -0.72
N THR A 63 -3.45 28.89 0.38
CA THR A 63 -2.89 27.54 0.51
C THR A 63 -3.54 26.61 -0.49
N LEU A 64 -4.88 26.57 -0.54
CA LEU A 64 -5.60 25.69 -1.47
C LEU A 64 -5.37 26.07 -2.93
N LEU A 65 -5.23 27.36 -3.26
CA LEU A 65 -4.85 27.81 -4.61
C LEU A 65 -3.46 27.29 -5.01
N ASN A 66 -2.48 27.39 -4.11
CA ASN A 66 -1.14 26.87 -4.35
C ASN A 66 -1.17 25.34 -4.56
N LEU A 67 -1.94 24.62 -3.74
CA LEU A 67 -2.10 23.18 -3.84
C LEU A 67 -2.81 22.76 -5.14
N LEU A 68 -3.83 23.50 -5.55
CA LEU A 68 -4.52 23.26 -6.81
C LEU A 68 -3.56 23.42 -7.98
N SER A 69 -2.78 24.50 -7.99
CA SER A 69 -1.72 24.70 -8.99
C SER A 69 -0.69 23.57 -8.96
N THR A 70 -0.23 23.18 -7.78
CA THR A 70 0.75 22.10 -7.58
C THR A 70 0.22 20.76 -8.10
N HIS A 71 -1.04 20.44 -7.82
CA HIS A 71 -1.66 19.19 -8.24
C HIS A 71 -1.86 19.14 -9.75
N VAL A 72 -2.37 20.22 -10.35
CA VAL A 72 -2.59 20.36 -11.81
C VAL A 72 -1.28 20.22 -12.59
N HIS A 73 -0.19 20.76 -12.04
CA HIS A 73 1.14 20.75 -12.64
C HIS A 73 2.04 19.61 -12.16
N SER A 74 1.51 18.69 -11.36
CA SER A 74 2.29 17.62 -10.77
C SER A 74 2.86 16.69 -11.85
N PRO A 75 4.17 16.40 -11.86
CA PRO A 75 4.76 15.45 -12.78
C PRO A 75 4.45 13.99 -12.41
N ILE A 76 3.91 13.74 -11.20
CA ILE A 76 3.55 12.38 -10.73
C ILE A 76 2.31 11.87 -11.48
N GLY A 77 1.39 12.79 -11.81
CA GLY A 77 0.17 12.50 -12.56
C GLY A 77 -0.85 11.61 -11.84
N LEU A 78 -0.91 11.67 -10.52
CA LEU A 78 -1.97 10.97 -9.77
C LEU A 78 -3.21 11.86 -9.70
N SER A 79 -4.36 11.31 -10.11
CA SER A 79 -5.66 12.00 -10.07
C SER A 79 -6.10 12.33 -8.65
N ILE A 80 -5.64 11.56 -7.66
CA ILE A 80 -5.85 11.81 -6.23
C ILE A 80 -4.51 11.73 -5.51
N ALA A 81 -4.15 12.79 -4.80
CA ALA A 81 -2.90 12.87 -4.06
C ALA A 81 -3.03 13.72 -2.79
N TYR A 82 -2.24 13.35 -1.77
CA TYR A 82 -2.14 14.06 -0.52
C TYR A 82 -0.91 14.96 -0.49
N TYR A 83 -1.08 16.13 0.11
CA TYR A 83 -0.07 17.18 0.21
C TYR A 83 -0.04 17.78 1.62
N ASP A 84 1.12 18.32 1.99
CA ASP A 84 1.19 19.27 3.11
C ASP A 84 0.74 20.67 2.68
N GLU A 85 0.74 21.64 3.60
CA GLU A 85 0.39 23.04 3.31
C GLU A 85 1.30 23.74 2.28
N ARG A 86 2.49 23.20 2.02
CA ARG A 86 3.49 23.76 1.10
C ARG A 86 3.38 23.16 -0.30
N GLY A 87 2.54 22.15 -0.48
CA GLY A 87 2.43 21.40 -1.73
C GLY A 87 3.46 20.28 -1.87
N ALA A 88 4.14 19.88 -0.79
CA ALA A 88 4.97 18.69 -0.83
C ALA A 88 4.08 17.44 -0.89
N PHE A 89 4.38 16.55 -1.84
CA PHE A 89 3.65 15.29 -2.00
C PHE A 89 3.91 14.37 -0.80
N LEU A 90 2.83 13.95 -0.15
CA LEU A 90 2.85 13.01 0.98
C LEU A 90 2.59 11.58 0.53
N GLY A 91 1.67 11.40 -0.42
CA GLY A 91 1.34 10.08 -0.92
C GLY A 91 0.15 10.02 -1.89
N PRO A 92 -0.05 8.86 -2.54
CA PRO A 92 -1.17 8.59 -3.44
C PRO A 92 -2.49 8.41 -2.67
N SER A 93 -3.59 8.14 -3.37
CA SER A 93 -4.90 7.79 -2.79
C SER A 93 -4.88 6.65 -1.77
N THR A 94 -3.88 5.77 -1.82
CA THR A 94 -3.68 4.65 -0.89
C THR A 94 -2.85 5.01 0.35
N TRP A 95 -2.39 6.26 0.46
CA TRP A 95 -1.69 6.75 1.64
C TRP A 95 -2.67 6.93 2.80
N SER A 96 -2.35 6.32 3.94
CA SER A 96 -3.17 6.40 5.15
C SER A 96 -2.94 7.74 5.85
N VAL A 97 -4.02 8.50 6.04
CA VAL A 97 -3.99 9.75 6.80
C VAL A 97 -3.78 9.44 8.28
N PRO A 98 -2.73 9.96 8.95
CA PRO A 98 -2.51 9.72 10.36
C PRO A 98 -3.63 10.27 11.24
N ASP A 99 -4.00 9.51 12.28
CA ASP A 99 -4.94 9.94 13.31
C ASP A 99 -4.30 9.70 14.70
N PRO A 100 -3.99 10.75 15.49
CA PRO A 100 -4.26 12.17 15.22
C PRO A 100 -3.34 12.77 14.14
N LEU A 101 -3.83 13.81 13.46
CA LEU A 101 -3.05 14.54 12.47
C LEU A 101 -1.85 15.26 13.12
N PRO A 102 -0.60 14.98 12.68
CA PRO A 102 0.58 15.68 13.19
C PRO A 102 0.70 17.11 12.65
N PHE A 103 0.08 17.41 11.51
CA PHE A 103 0.04 18.70 10.83
C PHE A 103 -1.14 18.74 9.84
N PRO A 104 -1.53 19.92 9.32
CA PRO A 104 -2.57 20.02 8.31
C PRO A 104 -2.22 19.26 7.02
N ILE A 105 -3.09 18.35 6.62
CA ILE A 105 -2.95 17.56 5.41
C ILE A 105 -4.09 17.93 4.46
N PHE A 106 -3.78 17.96 3.18
CA PHE A 106 -4.73 18.30 2.13
C PHE A 106 -4.80 17.17 1.11
N VAL A 107 -5.98 16.95 0.57
CA VAL A 107 -6.21 16.04 -0.55
C VAL A 107 -6.64 16.85 -1.75
N CYS A 108 -5.96 16.64 -2.88
CA CYS A 108 -6.38 17.15 -4.17
C CYS A 108 -6.83 16.00 -5.06
N MET A 109 -7.93 16.22 -5.76
CA MET A 109 -8.61 15.26 -6.61
C MET A 109 -8.95 15.92 -7.94
N SER A 110 -8.67 15.25 -9.04
CA SER A 110 -8.99 15.74 -10.38
C SER A 110 -9.63 14.65 -11.20
N GLY A 111 -10.58 15.04 -12.05
CA GLY A 111 -11.40 14.07 -12.77
C GLY A 111 -12.17 14.71 -13.90
N ARG A 112 -12.74 13.84 -14.74
CA ARG A 112 -13.69 14.27 -15.77
C ARG A 112 -15.01 14.66 -15.10
N ARG A 113 -15.68 15.66 -15.65
CA ARG A 113 -17.06 16.00 -15.28
C ARG A 113 -18.03 15.04 -15.95
N THR A 114 -18.93 14.46 -15.17
CA THR A 114 -19.95 13.51 -15.65
C THR A 114 -21.33 14.14 -15.85
N ASP A 115 -21.53 15.37 -15.40
CA ASP A 115 -22.80 16.09 -15.50
C ASP A 115 -23.02 16.84 -16.82
N VAL A 116 -22.00 16.87 -17.68
CA VAL A 116 -21.98 17.64 -18.93
C VAL A 116 -21.35 16.82 -20.04
N GLU A 117 -21.91 16.90 -21.24
CA GLU A 117 -21.32 16.27 -22.41
C GLU A 117 -20.07 17.04 -22.86
N GLY A 118 -18.97 16.31 -23.07
CA GLY A 118 -17.71 16.86 -23.54
C GLY A 118 -16.51 16.59 -22.62
N PRO A 119 -15.32 17.12 -22.97
CA PRO A 119 -14.10 16.99 -22.19
C PRO A 119 -13.99 18.12 -21.16
N LEU A 120 -14.98 18.21 -20.26
CA LEU A 120 -14.90 19.12 -19.12
C LEU A 120 -14.31 18.37 -17.93
N TYR A 121 -13.51 19.09 -17.15
CA TYR A 121 -12.76 18.54 -16.02
C TYR A 121 -12.94 19.42 -14.81
N ARG A 122 -12.72 18.85 -13.63
CA ARG A 122 -12.71 19.57 -12.37
C ARG A 122 -11.59 19.04 -11.51
N THR A 123 -10.85 19.96 -10.92
CA THR A 123 -9.90 19.70 -9.85
C THR A 123 -10.41 20.34 -8.58
N ILE A 124 -10.36 19.62 -7.47
CA ILE A 124 -10.75 20.07 -6.13
C ILE A 124 -9.57 19.81 -5.18
N CYS A 125 -9.27 20.77 -4.31
CA CYS A 125 -8.38 20.58 -3.17
C CYS A 125 -9.12 20.93 -1.89
N ARG A 126 -8.97 20.10 -0.85
CA ARG A 126 -9.59 20.31 0.46
C ARG A 126 -8.73 19.76 1.58
N THR A 127 -9.05 20.13 2.82
CA THR A 127 -8.44 19.50 4.00
C THR A 127 -8.79 18.01 4.08
N ALA A 128 -7.82 17.19 4.47
CA ALA A 128 -8.03 15.78 4.82
C ALA A 128 -7.94 15.62 6.34
N MET A 129 -9.02 15.18 6.96
CA MET A 129 -9.13 15.02 8.42
C MET A 129 -8.73 13.62 8.88
N HIS A 130 -9.12 12.62 8.10
CA HIS A 130 -8.82 11.20 8.28
C HIS A 130 -9.14 10.49 6.97
N ASP A 131 -8.90 9.19 6.91
CA ASP A 131 -9.27 8.37 5.78
C ASP A 131 -10.80 8.37 5.55
N ASN A 132 -11.25 8.43 4.30
CA ASN A 132 -12.67 8.43 3.91
C ASN A 132 -13.54 9.58 4.47
N ASP A 133 -12.93 10.70 4.82
CA ASP A 133 -13.61 11.90 5.34
C ASP A 133 -14.56 12.61 4.35
N THR A 134 -14.93 11.97 3.25
CA THR A 134 -15.86 12.49 2.23
C THR A 134 -17.22 12.92 2.78
N ARG A 135 -17.65 12.43 3.95
CA ARG A 135 -18.93 12.83 4.56
C ARG A 135 -18.75 13.84 5.70
N GLU A 136 -17.52 14.18 6.04
CA GLU A 136 -17.21 15.03 7.18
C GLU A 136 -17.38 16.49 6.79
N ALA A 137 -18.30 17.19 7.47
CA ALA A 137 -18.61 18.59 7.13
C ALA A 137 -17.38 19.49 7.30
N ASP A 138 -16.54 19.18 8.30
CA ASP A 138 -15.34 19.96 8.60
C ASP A 138 -14.28 19.85 7.51
N ALA A 139 -14.16 18.69 6.86
CA ALA A 139 -13.28 18.50 5.72
C ALA A 139 -13.67 19.35 4.49
N HIS A 140 -14.95 19.72 4.39
CA HIS A 140 -15.49 20.56 3.31
C HIS A 140 -15.58 22.05 3.65
N ARG A 141 -15.23 22.48 4.88
CA ARG A 141 -15.20 23.91 5.23
C ARG A 141 -14.13 24.68 4.46
N ARG A 142 -13.02 24.02 4.13
CA ARG A 142 -11.90 24.54 3.34
C ARG A 142 -11.77 23.70 2.09
N GLU A 143 -12.57 24.03 1.08
CA GLU A 143 -12.59 23.37 -0.22
C GLU A 143 -12.43 24.44 -1.32
N CYS A 144 -11.58 24.13 -2.29
CA CYS A 144 -11.29 24.97 -3.44
C CYS A 144 -11.43 24.12 -4.69
N SER A 145 -11.97 24.67 -5.77
CA SER A 145 -12.05 23.93 -7.03
C SER A 145 -11.85 24.81 -8.24
N ALA A 146 -11.34 24.21 -9.31
CA ALA A 146 -11.17 24.84 -10.61
C ALA A 146 -11.55 23.88 -11.74
N SER A 147 -12.08 24.42 -12.82
CA SER A 147 -12.50 23.66 -14.01
C SER A 147 -11.32 23.34 -14.93
N VAL A 148 -10.26 22.74 -14.38
CA VAL A 148 -9.01 22.43 -15.08
C VAL A 148 -8.62 20.96 -14.86
N PRO A 149 -8.14 20.24 -15.90
CA PRO A 149 -7.53 18.93 -15.72
C PRO A 149 -6.08 19.03 -15.25
N GLN A 150 -5.51 17.94 -14.75
CA GLN A 150 -4.05 17.81 -14.65
C GLN A 150 -3.40 17.75 -16.03
N LYS A 151 -2.15 18.18 -16.13
CA LYS A 151 -1.36 18.07 -17.37
C LYS A 151 -1.00 16.62 -17.72
N ILE A 152 -0.77 15.80 -16.69
CA ILE A 152 -0.37 14.39 -16.81
C ILE A 152 -1.26 13.60 -15.86
N VAL A 153 -1.79 12.47 -16.33
CA VAL A 153 -2.55 11.52 -15.51
C VAL A 153 -2.03 10.11 -15.83
N THR A 154 -1.45 9.44 -14.85
CA THR A 154 -0.74 8.16 -14.98
C THR A 154 -1.52 7.00 -14.35
N ASP A 155 -2.52 7.29 -13.52
CA ASP A 155 -3.30 6.29 -12.78
C ASP A 155 -4.51 5.75 -13.58
N GLY A 156 -4.70 6.19 -14.82
CA GLY A 156 -5.73 5.69 -15.71
C GLY A 156 -7.15 6.15 -15.37
N CYS A 157 -7.32 7.12 -14.46
CA CYS A 157 -8.65 7.62 -14.08
C CYS A 157 -9.31 8.47 -15.15
N TYR A 158 -8.54 9.25 -15.91
CA TYR A 158 -9.03 9.97 -17.08
C TYR A 158 -7.88 10.30 -18.04
N ASN A 159 -8.21 10.62 -19.28
CA ASN A 159 -7.24 11.11 -20.25
C ASN A 159 -7.33 12.66 -20.31
N PRO A 160 -6.28 13.39 -19.90
CA PRO A 160 -6.20 14.84 -20.04
C PRO A 160 -5.91 15.17 -21.52
N SER A 161 -6.90 15.03 -22.39
CA SER A 161 -6.69 15.24 -23.81
C SER A 161 -6.33 16.71 -24.10
N VAL A 162 -5.28 16.93 -24.91
CA VAL A 162 -4.62 18.22 -25.20
C VAL A 162 -5.57 19.36 -25.61
N LYS A 163 -6.71 19.05 -26.23
CA LYS A 163 -7.70 20.06 -26.66
C LYS A 163 -8.34 20.82 -25.50
N ALA A 164 -8.47 20.21 -24.33
CA ALA A 164 -9.08 20.87 -23.16
C ALA A 164 -8.12 21.82 -22.45
N VAL A 165 -6.81 21.54 -22.50
CA VAL A 165 -5.78 22.43 -21.92
C VAL A 165 -5.65 23.71 -22.75
N GLN A 166 -5.79 23.61 -24.07
CA GLN A 166 -5.72 24.77 -24.97
C GLN A 166 -6.86 25.78 -24.72
N ALA A 167 -8.08 25.30 -24.45
CA ALA A 167 -9.23 26.17 -24.17
C ALA A 167 -9.11 26.96 -22.85
N VAL A 168 -8.30 26.48 -21.90
CA VAL A 168 -8.01 27.17 -20.63
C VAL A 168 -6.84 28.14 -20.77
N LEU A 169 -5.91 27.89 -21.71
CA LEU A 169 -4.75 28.76 -22.00
C LEU A 169 -5.10 30.04 -22.78
N ASP A 170 -6.29 30.13 -23.37
CA ASP A 170 -6.78 31.34 -24.07
C ASP A 170 -7.39 32.40 -23.10
N LEU A 171 -7.41 32.13 -21.79
CA LEU A 171 -7.55 33.18 -20.77
C LEU A 171 -6.24 33.98 -20.70
N PRO A 172 -6.26 35.32 -20.61
CA PRO A 172 -5.06 36.16 -20.72
C PRO A 172 -4.05 35.82 -19.61
N ALA A 173 -3.12 34.93 -19.94
CA ALA A 173 -2.07 34.42 -19.08
C ALA A 173 -0.88 35.39 -19.12
N SER A 174 -0.84 36.32 -18.17
CA SER A 174 0.42 36.95 -17.80
C SER A 174 1.32 35.91 -17.12
N GLY A 175 2.16 35.24 -17.93
CA GLY A 175 3.50 34.82 -17.49
C GLY A 175 3.68 33.43 -16.87
N PHE A 176 3.36 32.35 -17.58
CA PHE A 176 3.98 31.05 -17.28
C PHE A 176 4.35 30.29 -18.56
N SER A 177 5.62 30.36 -18.93
CA SER A 177 6.23 29.51 -19.95
C SER A 177 6.69 28.20 -19.30
N SER A 178 5.92 27.11 -19.47
CA SER A 178 6.36 25.77 -19.06
C SER A 178 6.94 25.01 -20.24
N SER A 179 8.26 24.90 -20.30
CA SER A 179 8.98 23.98 -21.19
C SER A 179 8.69 22.53 -20.80
N SER A 180 8.07 21.77 -21.70
CA SER A 180 7.79 20.35 -21.53
C SER A 180 9.08 19.52 -21.70
N SER A 181 9.76 19.22 -20.59
CA SER A 181 10.77 18.16 -20.55
C SER A 181 10.06 16.81 -20.38
N SER A 182 10.14 15.95 -21.39
CA SER A 182 9.70 14.56 -21.29
C SER A 182 10.52 13.84 -20.21
N SER A 183 9.86 13.48 -19.11
CA SER A 183 10.52 12.77 -18.02
C SER A 183 10.71 11.30 -18.41
N PHE A 184 11.90 10.76 -18.14
CA PHE A 184 12.31 9.39 -18.45
C PHE A 184 11.38 8.30 -17.84
N LEU A 185 10.53 8.67 -16.89
CA LEU A 185 9.57 7.80 -16.19
C LEU A 185 8.28 7.50 -16.97
N ASP A 186 8.00 8.22 -18.07
CA ASP A 186 6.80 7.99 -18.88
C ASP A 186 6.96 6.83 -19.88
N ASN A 187 8.07 6.10 -19.82
CA ASN A 187 8.27 4.91 -20.64
C ASN A 187 7.65 3.67 -19.97
N PRO A 188 6.54 3.11 -20.49
CA PRO A 188 5.89 1.95 -19.90
C PRO A 188 6.81 0.71 -19.82
N LEU A 189 7.81 0.64 -20.70
CA LEU A 189 8.83 -0.41 -20.71
C LEU A 189 9.72 -0.37 -19.45
N LEU A 190 10.10 0.83 -18.99
CA LEU A 190 10.95 1.02 -17.81
C LEU A 190 10.19 0.69 -16.53
N ASN A 191 8.94 1.13 -16.42
CA ASN A 191 8.08 0.82 -15.27
C ASN A 191 7.84 -0.69 -15.13
N HIS A 192 7.62 -1.39 -16.26
CA HIS A 192 7.50 -2.85 -16.25
C HIS A 192 8.81 -3.55 -15.83
N MET A 193 9.97 -3.04 -16.27
CA MET A 193 11.27 -3.61 -15.90
C MET A 193 11.54 -3.51 -14.39
N PHE A 194 11.24 -2.35 -13.77
CA PHE A 194 11.39 -2.17 -12.33
C PHE A 194 10.45 -3.07 -11.52
N PHE A 195 9.20 -3.22 -11.98
CA PHE A 195 8.25 -4.12 -11.34
C PHE A 195 8.71 -5.58 -11.38
N VAL A 196 9.18 -6.06 -12.54
CA VAL A 196 9.68 -7.44 -12.70
C VAL A 196 10.94 -7.67 -11.86
N LEU A 197 11.88 -6.72 -11.83
CA LEU A 197 13.09 -6.82 -11.00
C LEU A 197 12.76 -6.85 -9.50
N GLY A 198 11.77 -6.06 -9.06
CA GLY A 198 11.26 -6.09 -7.68
C GLY A 198 10.67 -7.45 -7.31
N ALA A 199 9.91 -8.07 -8.21
CA ALA A 199 9.33 -9.40 -7.99
C ALA A 199 10.39 -10.50 -7.93
N VAL A 200 11.40 -10.47 -8.81
CA VAL A 200 12.47 -11.48 -8.83
C VAL A 200 13.32 -11.40 -7.55
N THR A 201 13.67 -10.19 -7.10
CA THR A 201 14.46 -10.00 -5.88
C THR A 201 13.72 -10.45 -4.62
N THR A 202 12.41 -10.18 -4.52
CA THR A 202 11.59 -10.67 -3.40
C THR A 202 11.46 -12.19 -3.39
N ILE A 203 11.25 -12.84 -4.54
CA ILE A 203 11.20 -14.31 -4.64
C ILE A 203 12.56 -14.92 -4.25
N ALA A 204 13.67 -14.35 -4.72
CA ALA A 204 15.01 -14.82 -4.37
C ALA A 204 15.26 -14.72 -2.86
N ALA A 205 14.88 -13.61 -2.23
CA ALA A 205 14.99 -13.42 -0.79
C ALA A 205 14.18 -14.45 0.00
N LEU A 206 12.93 -14.72 -0.40
CA LEU A 206 12.08 -15.75 0.21
C LEU A 206 12.70 -17.15 0.06
N TYR A 207 13.24 -17.47 -1.12
CA TYR A 207 13.89 -18.76 -1.37
C TYR A 207 15.15 -18.94 -0.51
N SER A 208 16.00 -17.90 -0.44
CA SER A 208 17.17 -17.90 0.44
C SER A 208 16.79 -18.08 1.91
N MET A 209 15.71 -17.44 2.35
CA MET A 209 15.18 -17.61 3.71
C MET A 209 14.78 -19.07 3.95
N VAL A 210 13.97 -19.67 3.06
CA VAL A 210 13.55 -21.08 3.16
C VAL A 210 14.75 -22.03 3.21
N LEU A 211 15.77 -21.81 2.38
CA LEU A 211 16.99 -22.63 2.38
C LEU A 211 17.79 -22.50 3.68
N GLN A 212 17.89 -21.31 4.25
CA GLN A 212 18.56 -21.10 5.54
C GLN A 212 17.84 -21.81 6.69
N PHE A 213 16.50 -21.83 6.67
CA PHE A 213 15.70 -22.51 7.70
C PHE A 213 15.60 -24.04 7.53
N ARG A 214 15.87 -24.59 6.33
CA ARG A 214 15.85 -26.06 6.11
C ARG A 214 16.88 -26.81 6.95
N LYS A 215 18.10 -26.31 7.07
CA LYS A 215 19.19 -26.97 7.82
C LYS A 215 18.89 -27.16 9.32
N PRO A 216 18.48 -26.13 10.07
CA PRO A 216 18.16 -26.30 11.49
C PRO A 216 16.93 -27.18 11.72
N VAL A 217 15.93 -27.13 10.85
CA VAL A 217 14.72 -27.97 10.95
C VAL A 217 15.04 -29.45 10.75
N LEU A 218 15.83 -29.79 9.72
CA LEU A 218 16.27 -31.17 9.48
C LEU A 218 17.14 -31.70 10.63
N SER A 219 18.03 -30.86 11.19
CA SER A 219 18.83 -31.21 12.37
C SER A 219 17.96 -31.44 13.63
N ALA A 220 16.90 -30.65 13.82
CA ALA A 220 15.98 -30.81 14.92
C ALA A 220 15.15 -32.11 14.77
N LEU A 221 14.64 -32.39 13.56
CA LEU A 221 13.89 -33.61 13.26
C LEU A 221 14.76 -34.87 13.44
N GLY A 222 16.01 -34.84 12.98
CA GLY A 222 16.96 -35.95 13.19
C GLY A 222 17.14 -36.30 14.67
N ARG A 223 17.30 -35.28 15.53
CA ARG A 223 17.41 -35.48 16.99
C ARG A 223 16.15 -36.07 17.62
N VAL A 224 14.96 -35.74 17.11
CA VAL A 224 13.69 -36.32 17.58
C VAL A 224 13.57 -37.78 17.16
N VAL A 225 13.89 -38.10 15.91
CA VAL A 225 13.86 -39.47 15.38
C VAL A 225 14.85 -40.38 16.13
N ASP A 226 16.08 -39.91 16.38
CA ASP A 226 17.07 -40.67 17.15
C ASP A 226 16.65 -40.92 18.61
N LYS A 227 15.89 -39.99 19.19
CA LYS A 227 15.33 -40.14 20.54
C LYS A 227 14.21 -41.18 20.55
N LEU A 228 13.32 -41.15 19.57
CA LEU A 228 12.26 -42.16 19.40
C LEU A 228 12.85 -43.55 19.16
N ARG A 229 13.88 -43.66 18.31
CA ARG A 229 14.55 -44.94 18.01
C ARG A 229 15.19 -45.57 19.26
N ARG A 230 15.87 -44.77 20.09
CA ARG A 230 16.46 -45.24 21.36
C ARG A 230 15.40 -45.72 22.36
N ASN A 231 14.26 -45.05 22.43
CA ASN A 231 13.18 -45.48 23.33
C ASN A 231 12.50 -46.78 22.87
N HIS A 232 12.57 -47.10 21.58
CA HIS A 232 11.90 -48.28 21.03
C HIS A 232 12.82 -49.49 20.85
N GLN A 233 14.11 -49.38 21.19
CA GLN A 233 15.01 -50.53 21.14
C GLN A 233 14.67 -51.47 22.30
N PRO A 234 14.15 -52.68 22.03
CA PRO A 234 13.77 -53.61 23.08
C PRO A 234 15.00 -53.92 23.92
N ARG A 235 14.83 -53.84 25.24
CA ARG A 235 15.86 -54.16 26.22
C ARG A 235 16.24 -55.62 25.98
N GLN A 236 17.34 -55.85 25.29
CA GLN A 236 17.90 -57.17 25.09
C GLN A 236 18.33 -57.63 26.49
N GLU A 237 17.51 -58.50 27.09
CA GLU A 237 17.84 -59.16 28.34
C GLU A 237 19.06 -60.03 28.06
N ASP A 238 20.23 -59.55 28.48
CA ASP A 238 21.43 -60.35 28.55
C ASP A 238 21.18 -61.45 29.58
N ASN A 239 20.67 -62.60 29.09
CA ASN A 239 20.66 -63.86 29.81
C ASN A 239 22.12 -64.29 30.02
N ILE A 240 22.69 -63.86 31.13
CA ILE A 240 23.94 -64.36 31.66
C ILE A 240 23.67 -65.78 32.17
N GLU A 241 23.97 -66.78 31.35
CA GLU A 241 24.08 -68.17 31.79
C GLU A 241 25.16 -68.26 32.88
N ALA A 242 24.74 -68.45 34.12
CA ALA A 242 25.64 -68.74 35.23
C ALA A 242 26.16 -70.19 35.09
N PRO A 243 27.48 -70.42 35.16
CA PRO A 243 28.03 -71.78 35.14
C PRO A 243 27.64 -72.54 36.43
N LEU A 244 26.97 -73.67 36.23
CA LEU A 244 26.51 -74.60 37.24
C LEU A 244 27.71 -75.24 37.97
N ALA A 245 27.99 -74.82 39.20
CA ALA A 245 28.95 -75.51 40.07
C ALA A 245 28.25 -76.68 40.76
N ILE A 246 28.58 -77.90 40.32
CA ILE A 246 28.16 -79.17 40.95
C ILE A 246 29.11 -79.40 42.15
N ASP A 247 28.60 -79.28 43.38
CA ASP A 247 29.28 -79.77 44.58
C ASP A 247 28.58 -81.04 45.07
N MET A 248 29.24 -82.18 44.86
CA MET A 248 28.86 -83.48 45.39
C MET A 248 29.39 -83.59 46.82
N ARG A 249 28.51 -83.62 47.83
CA ARG A 249 28.86 -84.22 49.11
C ARG A 249 27.75 -85.10 49.66
N ALA A 250 28.11 -86.37 49.73
CA ALA A 250 27.41 -87.49 50.32
C ALA A 250 27.19 -87.33 51.83
N ALA A 251 26.12 -87.94 52.32
CA ALA A 251 26.08 -88.60 53.63
C ALA A 251 24.84 -89.52 53.71
N GLU A 252 25.07 -90.82 53.52
CA GLU A 252 24.46 -91.88 54.33
C GLU A 252 25.06 -91.83 55.76
N PRO A 253 24.56 -92.61 56.75
CA PRO A 253 23.37 -93.47 56.77
C PRO A 253 22.26 -93.02 57.74
#